data_AF-C4IM71-F1
#
_entry.id   AF-C4IM71-F1
#
_cell.length_a   1.000
_cell.length_b   1.000
_cell.length_c   1.000
_cell.angle_alpha   90.00
_cell.angle_beta   90.00
_cell.angle_gamma   90.00
#
_symmetry.space_group_name_H-M   'P 1'
#
loop_
_entity.id
_entity.type
_entity.pdbx_description
1 polymer ?
#
loop_
_entity_poly.entity_id
_entity_poly.type
_entity_poly.pdbx_seq_one_letter_code
_entity_poly.pdbx_strand_id
1 'polypeptide(L)'
;MERLICQSCGMPMESKEVVATNKDGSFNEEYCIYCYKNGEFTTPNVTMEEEIEICVPFMKEHGMNEDEARKLLKETFPNLKRWKK
;
A
#
# COMPACT_ATOMS: atom_id res chain seq x y z
N MET A 1 7.03 4.97 -18.71
CA MET A 1 7.26 4.76 -17.27
C MET A 1 6.21 3.78 -16.81
N GLU A 2 6.63 2.62 -16.32
CA GLU A 2 5.71 1.73 -15.61
C GLU A 2 5.27 2.46 -14.33
N ARG A 3 3.95 2.54 -14.12
CA ARG A 3 3.40 3.07 -12.88
C ARG A 3 3.48 1.94 -11.86
N LEU A 4 4.45 2.01 -10.97
CA LEU A 4 4.56 1.08 -9.86
C LEU A 4 3.43 1.35 -8.87
N ILE A 5 2.65 0.32 -8.56
CA ILE A 5 1.56 0.38 -7.59
C ILE A 5 1.90 -0.58 -6.45
N CYS A 6 1.85 -0.07 -5.22
CA CYS A 6 2.08 -0.89 -4.05
C CYS A 6 1.04 -2.03 -3.97
N GLN A 7 1.52 -3.26 -3.94
CA GLN A 7 0.73 -4.49 -3.88
C GLN A 7 0.22 -4.83 -2.47
N SER A 8 0.21 -3.84 -1.56
CA SER A 8 -0.37 -3.89 -0.22
C SER A 8 -1.47 -2.84 -0.05
N CYS A 9 -1.15 -1.55 -0.24
CA CYS A 9 -2.08 -0.45 -0.01
C CYS A 9 -2.62 0.20 -1.29
N GLY A 10 -2.19 -0.24 -2.48
CA GLY A 10 -2.63 0.34 -3.75
C GLY A 10 -2.05 1.73 -4.05
N MET A 11 -1.14 2.24 -3.22
CA MET A 11 -0.52 3.55 -3.39
C MET A 11 0.38 3.58 -4.65
N PRO A 12 0.24 4.60 -5.52
CA PRO A 12 1.20 4.85 -6.60
C PRO A 12 2.59 5.20 -6.05
N MET A 13 3.62 4.54 -6.57
CA MET A 13 5.01 4.74 -6.18
C MET A 13 5.74 5.53 -7.26
N GLU A 14 5.49 6.85 -7.28
CA GLU A 14 5.99 7.75 -8.34
C GLU A 14 7.46 8.15 -8.18
N SER A 15 8.05 7.95 -6.99
CA SER A 15 9.45 8.25 -6.69
C SER A 15 10.14 7.10 -5.97
N LYS A 16 11.47 7.01 -6.10
CA LYS A 16 12.27 6.01 -5.39
C LYS A 16 12.23 6.17 -3.86
N GLU A 17 11.89 7.35 -3.37
CA GLU A 17 11.81 7.63 -1.93
C GLU A 17 10.66 6.87 -1.27
N VAL A 18 9.61 6.55 -2.03
CA VAL A 18 8.46 5.79 -1.53
C VAL A 18 8.53 4.30 -1.84
N VAL A 19 9.59 3.82 -2.52
CA VAL A 19 9.79 2.41 -2.86
C VAL A 19 10.50 1.68 -1.72
N ALA A 20 9.96 0.54 -1.30
CA ALA A 20 10.51 -0.25 -0.20
C ALA A 20 11.90 -0.84 -0.52
N THR A 21 12.55 -1.37 0.52
CA THR A 21 13.80 -2.14 0.41
C THR A 21 13.64 -3.56 0.92
N ASN A 22 14.31 -4.48 0.23
CA ASN A 22 14.49 -5.86 0.68
C ASN A 22 15.55 -5.93 1.79
N LYS A 23 15.70 -7.11 2.40
CA LYS A 23 16.68 -7.35 3.48
C LYS A 23 18.14 -7.12 3.05
N ASP A 24 18.44 -7.29 1.77
CA ASP A 24 19.76 -7.06 1.18
C ASP A 24 20.01 -5.58 0.78
N GLY A 25 19.03 -4.70 1.01
CA GLY A 25 19.09 -3.28 0.65
C GLY A 25 18.72 -2.98 -0.80
N SER A 26 18.37 -3.97 -1.63
CA SER A 26 17.83 -3.74 -2.96
C SER A 26 16.42 -3.14 -2.91
N PHE A 27 16.01 -2.41 -3.95
CA PHE A 27 14.66 -1.88 -4.06
C PHE A 27 13.63 -2.99 -4.27
N ASN A 28 12.46 -2.83 -3.65
CA ASN A 28 11.31 -3.68 -3.83
C ASN A 28 10.22 -2.91 -4.58
N GLU A 29 10.09 -3.20 -5.87
CA GLU A 29 9.14 -2.52 -6.77
C GLU A 29 7.68 -2.97 -6.56
N GLU A 30 7.44 -3.94 -5.67
CA GLU A 30 6.10 -4.41 -5.34
C GLU A 30 5.47 -3.63 -4.18
N TYR A 31 6.27 -3.09 -3.27
CA TYR A 31 5.77 -2.48 -2.04
C TYR A 31 6.35 -1.09 -1.78
N CYS A 32 5.56 -0.24 -1.12
CA CYS A 32 6.03 1.06 -0.69
C CYS A 32 6.72 0.97 0.68
N ILE A 33 7.54 1.97 1.00
CA ILE A 33 8.29 2.05 2.27
C ILE A 33 7.40 1.98 3.52
N TYR A 34 6.12 2.34 3.40
CA TYR A 34 5.17 2.38 4.50
C TYR A 34 4.59 1.01 4.81
N CYS A 35 4.41 0.16 3.80
CA CYS A 35 3.89 -1.19 3.95
C CYS A 35 5.01 -2.21 4.18
N TYR A 36 6.20 -1.99 3.62
CA TYR A 36 7.30 -2.96 3.66
C TYR A 36 8.63 -2.26 3.85
N LYS A 37 9.46 -2.77 4.76
CA LYS A 37 10.78 -2.22 5.04
C LYS A 37 11.73 -3.32 5.51
N ASN A 38 12.96 -3.29 4.99
CA ASN A 38 14.03 -4.22 5.38
C ASN A 38 13.66 -5.71 5.27
N GLY A 39 12.81 -6.07 4.30
CA GLY A 39 12.41 -7.46 4.11
C GLY A 39 11.15 -7.90 4.87
N GLU A 40 10.46 -7.00 5.57
CA GLU A 40 9.27 -7.35 6.38
C GLU A 40 8.14 -6.32 6.22
N PHE A 41 6.90 -6.79 6.37
CA PHE A 41 5.75 -5.89 6.46
C PHE A 41 5.82 -5.11 7.77
N THR A 42 5.55 -3.82 7.73
CA THR A 42 5.51 -2.95 8.92
C THR A 42 4.33 -3.31 9.83
N THR A 43 3.27 -3.89 9.27
CA THR A 43 2.03 -4.29 9.94
C THR A 43 1.67 -5.76 9.65
N PRO A 44 2.50 -6.75 10.04
CA PRO A 44 2.40 -8.13 9.54
C PRO A 44 1.09 -8.85 9.89
N ASN A 45 0.42 -8.45 10.97
CA ASN A 45 -0.81 -9.08 11.46
C ASN A 45 -2.08 -8.28 11.14
N VAL A 46 -1.97 -7.21 10.34
CA VAL A 46 -3.12 -6.36 10.01
C VAL A 46 -4.06 -7.11 9.05
N THR A 47 -5.35 -6.95 9.29
CA THR A 47 -6.39 -7.41 8.38
C THR A 47 -6.57 -6.44 7.21
N MET A 48 -7.25 -6.88 6.16
CA MET A 48 -7.58 -6.01 5.03
C MET A 48 -8.42 -4.82 5.49
N GLU A 49 -9.41 -5.07 6.34
CA GLU A 49 -10.30 -4.05 6.90
C GLU A 49 -9.54 -3.02 7.73
N GLU A 50 -8.60 -3.47 8.57
CA GLU A 50 -7.76 -2.55 9.35
C GLU A 50 -6.82 -1.74 8.44
N GLU A 51 -6.21 -2.33 7.41
CA GLU A 51 -5.38 -1.59 6.45
C GLU A 51 -6.19 -0.54 5.67
N ILE A 52 -7.46 -0.83 5.35
CA ILE A 52 -8.37 0.15 4.74
C ILE A 52 -8.54 1.36 5.66
N GLU A 53 -8.86 1.15 6.94
CA GLU A 53 -9.03 2.25 7.89
C GLU A 53 -7.71 3.00 8.17
N ILE A 54 -6.55 2.36 8.02
CA ILE A 54 -5.24 3.03 8.04
C ILE A 54 -5.07 3.94 6.81
N CYS A 55 -5.50 3.51 5.62
CA CYS A 55 -5.30 4.25 4.38
C CYS A 55 -6.29 5.41 4.18
N VAL A 56 -7.52 5.28 4.69
CA VAL A 56 -8.61 6.27 4.50
C VAL A 56 -8.22 7.70 4.93
N PRO A 57 -7.60 7.93 6.12
CA PRO A 57 -7.17 9.26 6.54
C PRO A 57 -6.21 9.93 5.55
N PHE A 58 -5.24 9.18 5.00
CA PHE A 58 -4.28 9.72 4.03
C PHE A 58 -4.98 10.12 2.72
N MET A 59 -5.92 9.30 2.23
CA MET A 59 -6.69 9.64 1.02
C MET A 59 -7.57 10.88 1.23
N LYS A 60 -8.09 11.06 2.44
CA LYS A 60 -8.85 12.25 2.82
C LYS A 60 -7.98 13.51 2.83
N GLU A 61 -6.76 13.43 3.36
CA GLU A 61 -5.79 14.53 3.31
C GLU A 61 -5.47 14.94 1.86
N HIS A 62 -5.53 13.99 0.93
CA HIS A 62 -5.39 14.22 -0.51
C HIS A 62 -6.70 14.62 -1.23
N GLY A 63 -7.77 14.90 -0.48
CA GLY A 63 -9.02 15.48 -1.01
C GLY A 63 -10.11 14.47 -1.40
N MET A 64 -9.96 13.19 -1.07
CA MET A 64 -11.01 12.18 -1.28
C MET A 64 -12.00 12.15 -0.11
N ASN A 65 -13.28 11.86 -0.36
CA ASN A 65 -14.23 11.59 0.73
C ASN A 65 -13.89 10.25 1.42
N GLU A 66 -14.11 10.15 2.74
CA GLU A 66 -13.86 8.91 3.50
C GLU A 66 -14.64 7.70 2.96
N ASP A 67 -15.91 7.89 2.59
CA ASP A 67 -16.75 6.81 2.08
C ASP A 67 -16.31 6.36 0.68
N GLU A 68 -15.89 7.31 -0.15
CA GLU A 68 -15.32 7.04 -1.48
C GLU A 68 -13.98 6.30 -1.35
N ALA A 69 -13.10 6.76 -0.45
CA ALA A 69 -11.82 6.12 -0.17
C ALA A 69 -12.02 4.68 0.32
N ARG A 70 -12.89 4.48 1.31
CA ARG A 70 -13.20 3.15 1.83
C ARG A 70 -13.76 2.23 0.76
N LYS A 71 -14.67 2.73 -0.08
CA LYS A 71 -15.24 1.96 -1.20
C LYS A 71 -14.15 1.56 -2.21
N LEU A 72 -13.33 2.51 -2.64
CA LEU A 72 -12.24 2.27 -3.59
C LEU A 72 -11.25 1.23 -3.06
N LEU A 73 -10.84 1.35 -1.79
CA LEU A 73 -9.89 0.43 -1.19
C LEU A 73 -10.48 -0.99 -1.05
N LYS A 74 -11.77 -1.11 -0.69
CA LYS A 74 -12.48 -2.41 -0.66
C LYS A 74 -12.56 -3.10 -2.02
N GLU A 75 -12.65 -2.32 -3.11
CA GLU A 75 -12.63 -2.85 -4.48
C GLU A 75 -11.20 -3.18 -4.94
N THR A 76 -10.21 -2.41 -4.47
CA THR A 76 -8.82 -2.52 -4.91
C THR A 76 -8.07 -3.63 -4.18
N PHE A 77 -8.15 -3.69 -2.85
CA PHE A 77 -7.32 -4.55 -2.01
C PHE A 77 -7.42 -6.04 -2.35
N PRO A 78 -8.60 -6.63 -2.61
CA PRO A 78 -8.71 -8.05 -2.99
C PRO A 78 -7.91 -8.45 -4.23
N ASN A 79 -7.53 -7.49 -5.07
CA ASN A 79 -6.76 -7.73 -6.29
C ASN A 79 -5.25 -7.59 -6.11
N LEU A 80 -4.77 -7.11 -4.95
CA LEU A 80 -3.36 -6.89 -4.66
C LEU A 80 -2.69 -8.13 -4.08
N LYS A 81 -1.40 -8.35 -4.37
CA LYS A 81 -0.66 -9.57 -3.99
C LYS A 81 -0.71 -9.90 -2.49
N ARG A 82 -0.69 -8.90 -1.60
CA ARG A 82 -0.75 -9.12 -0.14
C ARG A 82 -2.05 -9.80 0.29
N TRP A 83 -3.15 -9.51 -0.40
CA TRP A 83 -4.49 -9.88 0.02
C TRP A 83 -5.17 -10.92 -0.87
N LYS A 84 -4.66 -11.06 -2.09
CA LYS A 84 -5.14 -12.04 -3.05
C LYS A 84 -4.89 -13.45 -2.50
N LYS A 85 -5.98 -14.22 -2.34
CA LYS A 85 -5.93 -15.65 -2.01
C LYS A 85 -5.59 -16.48 -3.24
#